data_AF-E2A5S1-F1
#
_entry.id   AF-E2A5S1-F1
#
_cell.length_a   1.000
_cell.length_b   1.000
_cell.length_c   1.000
_cell.angle_alpha   90.00
_cell.angle_beta   90.00
_cell.angle_gamma   90.00
#
_symmetry.space_group_name_H-M   'P 1'
#
loop_
_entity.id
_entity.type
_entity.pdbx_description
1 polymer ?
#
loop_
_entity_poly.entity_id
_entity_poly.type
_entity_poly.pdbx_seq_one_letter_code
_entity_poly.pdbx_strand_id
1 'polypeptide(L)'
;LIEEIHKRPPLWNFKLPLSERTMQAKKKLWEEIKTAMNNTIDIATMKKKWKSLCDTYRTYKSKQQKPSGSAGTSQKKWVHFERMKFLSDM
;
A
#
# COMPACT_ATOMS: atom_id res chain seq x y z
N LEU A 1 -6.81 -3.32 6.37
CA LEU A 1 -5.37 -3.28 6.03
C LEU A 1 -4.98 -1.99 5.32
N ILE A 2 -5.50 -1.69 4.12
CA ILE A 2 -5.15 -0.46 3.37
C ILE A 2 -5.43 0.79 4.21
N GLU A 3 -6.64 0.93 4.77
CA GLU A 3 -7.02 2.07 5.61
C GLU A 3 -6.12 2.24 6.84
N GLU A 4 -5.79 1.15 7.52
CA GLU A 4 -4.93 1.19 8.71
C GLU A 4 -3.48 1.54 8.40
N ILE A 5 -2.99 1.16 7.21
CA ILE A 5 -1.67 1.57 6.72
C ILE A 5 -1.70 3.03 6.30
N HIS A 6 -2.78 3.48 5.63
CA HIS A 6 -2.94 4.87 5.20
C HIS A 6 -2.84 5.83 6.40
N LYS A 7 -3.50 5.50 7.53
CA LYS A 7 -3.42 6.23 8.81
C LYS A 7 -2.01 6.29 9.43
N ARG A 8 -1.06 5.47 8.96
CA ARG A 8 0.30 5.36 9.51
C ARG A 8 1.35 5.69 8.44
N PRO A 9 1.54 6.99 8.12
CA PRO A 9 2.49 7.47 7.12
C PRO A 9 3.89 6.85 7.15
N PRO A 10 4.54 6.57 8.30
CA PRO A 10 5.90 6.01 8.29
C PRO A 10 6.04 4.63 7.63
N LEU A 11 4.93 3.91 7.43
CA LEU A 11 4.91 2.63 6.73
C LEU A 11 4.96 2.74 5.20
N TRP A 12 4.52 3.87 4.65
CA TRP A 12 4.37 4.03 3.20
C TRP A 12 4.98 5.32 2.65
N ASN A 13 5.09 6.39 3.44
CA ASN A 13 5.62 7.68 3.02
C ASN A 13 7.14 7.70 3.12
N PHE A 14 7.81 7.75 1.98
CA PHE A 14 9.28 7.80 1.89
C PHE A 14 9.86 9.21 2.08
N LYS A 15 9.01 10.25 2.02
CA LYS A 15 9.39 11.65 2.24
C LYS A 15 9.59 11.97 3.73
N LEU A 16 9.10 11.12 4.64
CA LEU A 16 9.32 11.31 6.08
C LEU A 16 10.78 11.09 6.46
N PRO A 17 11.27 11.79 7.50
CA PRO A 17 12.62 11.62 8.02
C PRO A 17 12.94 10.16 8.38
N LEU A 18 14.21 9.78 8.25
CA LEU A 18 14.68 8.44 8.59
C LEU A 18 14.46 8.09 10.08
N SER A 19 14.49 9.10 10.95
CA SER A 19 14.21 8.97 12.39
C SER A 19 12.81 8.42 12.67
N GLU A 20 11.81 8.77 11.85
CA GLU A 20 10.43 8.29 11.98
C GLU A 20 10.21 6.93 11.29
N ARG A 21 11.12 6.56 10.39
CA ARG A 21 11.03 5.36 9.53
C ARG A 21 11.99 4.24 9.95
N THR A 22 12.48 4.30 11.19
CA THR A 22 13.37 3.28 11.75
C THR A 22 12.70 1.91 11.77
N MET A 23 13.51 0.86 11.79
CA MET A 23 13.01 -0.51 11.84
C MET A 23 12.16 -0.76 13.09
N GLN A 24 12.54 -0.15 14.22
CA GLN A 24 11.79 -0.23 15.47
C GLN A 24 10.44 0.48 15.36
N ALA A 25 10.40 1.71 14.82
CA ALA A 25 9.16 2.44 14.60
C ALA A 25 8.21 1.66 13.69
N LYS A 26 8.71 1.12 12.57
CA LYS A 26 7.91 0.27 11.67
C LYS A 26 7.39 -0.98 12.37
N LYS A 27 8.20 -1.65 13.19
CA LYS A 27 7.77 -2.83 13.95
C LYS A 27 6.59 -2.48 14.86
N LYS A 28 6.69 -1.39 15.63
CA LYS A 28 5.63 -0.91 16.51
C LYS A 28 4.34 -0.61 15.73
N LEU A 29 4.45 0.08 14.60
CA LEU A 29 3.29 0.40 13.75
C LEU A 29 2.60 -0.86 13.20
N TRP A 30 3.36 -1.91 12.85
CA TRP A 30 2.77 -3.18 12.41
C TRP A 30 2.03 -3.91 13.54
N GLU A 31 2.56 -3.88 14.76
CA GLU A 31 1.86 -4.40 15.94
C GLU A 31 0.56 -3.64 16.20
N GLU A 32 0.58 -2.30 16.11
CA GLU A 32 -0.62 -1.49 16.27
C GLU A 32 -1.71 -1.81 15.24
N ILE A 33 -1.33 -2.04 13.97
CA ILE A 33 -2.29 -2.48 12.94
C ILE A 33 -2.82 -3.86 13.29
N LYS A 34 -1.97 -4.78 13.76
CA LYS A 34 -2.38 -6.12 14.18
C LYS A 34 -3.44 -6.03 15.29
N THR A 35 -3.19 -5.22 16.31
CA THR A 35 -4.12 -4.96 17.41
C THR A 35 -5.42 -4.31 16.89
N ALA A 36 -5.35 -3.32 16.01
CA ALA A 36 -6.52 -2.68 15.40
C ALA A 36 -7.37 -3.63 14.53
N MET A 37 -6.77 -4.72 14.04
CA MET A 37 -7.47 -5.78 13.30
C MET A 37 -7.84 -6.97 14.21
N ASN A 38 -7.98 -6.75 15.52
CA ASN A 38 -8.34 -7.75 16.52
C ASN A 38 -7.43 -8.98 16.52
N ASN A 39 -6.15 -8.81 16.18
CA ASN A 39 -5.16 -9.89 16.11
C ASN A 39 -5.54 -11.08 15.20
N THR A 40 -6.48 -10.91 14.28
CA THR A 40 -6.95 -11.99 13.39
C THR A 40 -5.91 -12.43 12.36
N ILE A 41 -4.95 -11.57 12.01
CA ILE A 41 -3.95 -11.82 10.97
C ILE A 41 -2.56 -11.64 11.55
N ASP A 42 -1.66 -12.56 11.25
CA ASP A 42 -0.25 -12.42 11.61
C ASP A 42 0.44 -11.30 10.83
N ILE A 43 1.41 -10.64 11.46
CA ILE A 43 2.16 -9.51 10.87
C ILE A 43 2.91 -9.93 9.60
N ALA A 44 3.46 -11.14 9.53
CA ALA A 44 4.13 -11.62 8.32
C ALA A 44 3.13 -11.75 7.17
N THR A 45 1.92 -12.25 7.44
CA THR A 45 0.84 -12.35 6.46
C THR A 45 0.35 -10.96 6.04
N MET A 46 0.22 -10.01 6.98
CA MET A 46 -0.16 -8.63 6.69
C MET A 46 0.88 -7.94 5.80
N LYS A 47 2.17 -8.12 6.08
CA LYS A 47 3.27 -7.60 5.26
C LYS A 47 3.26 -8.20 3.85
N LYS A 48 3.04 -9.52 3.72
CA LYS A 48 2.90 -10.20 2.42
C LYS A 48 1.71 -9.64 1.63
N LYS A 49 0.54 -9.50 2.26
CA LYS A 49 -0.66 -8.90 1.64
C LYS A 49 -0.40 -7.46 1.21
N TRP A 50 0.23 -6.64 2.06
CA TRP A 50 0.59 -5.26 1.72
C TRP A 50 1.56 -5.17 0.55
N LYS A 51 2.59 -6.03 0.52
CA LYS A 51 3.52 -6.11 -0.61
C LYS A 51 2.78 -6.44 -1.92
N SER A 52 1.93 -7.46 -1.91
CA SER A 52 1.11 -7.84 -3.08
C SER A 52 0.22 -6.71 -3.57
N LEU A 53 -0.40 -5.97 -2.64
CA LEU A 53 -1.19 -4.77 -2.96
C LEU A 53 -0.33 -3.71 -3.64
N CYS A 54 0.86 -3.39 -3.09
CA CYS A 54 1.77 -2.40 -3.68
C CYS A 54 2.25 -2.81 -5.08
N ASP A 55 2.59 -4.08 -5.26
CA ASP A 55 3.05 -4.63 -6.55
C ASP A 55 1.93 -4.56 -7.59
N THR A 56 0.69 -4.87 -7.19
CA THR A 56 -0.51 -4.74 -8.04
C THR A 56 -0.79 -3.29 -8.39
N TYR A 57 -0.68 -2.36 -7.43
CA TYR A 57 -0.87 -0.93 -7.64
C TYR A 57 0.11 -0.37 -8.67
N ARG A 58 1.41 -0.70 -8.54
CA ARG A 58 2.46 -0.27 -9.48
C ARG A 58 2.20 -0.80 -10.88
N THR A 59 1.82 -2.07 -10.98
CA THR A 59 1.48 -2.71 -12.26
C THR A 59 0.28 -2.02 -12.91
N TYR A 60 -0.78 -1.78 -12.14
CA TYR A 60 -1.98 -1.11 -12.63
C TYR A 60 -1.69 0.35 -13.03
N LYS A 61 -0.94 1.10 -12.22
CA LYS A 61 -0.52 2.49 -12.54
C LYS A 61 0.31 2.54 -13.81
N SER A 62 1.28 1.65 -13.99
CA SER A 62 2.10 1.56 -15.21
C SER A 62 1.25 1.27 -16.45
N LYS A 63 0.27 0.37 -16.34
CA LYS A 63 -0.67 0.09 -17.44
C LYS A 63 -1.52 1.31 -17.83
N GLN A 64 -1.91 2.15 -16.87
CA GLN A 64 -2.66 3.38 -17.15
C GLN A 64 -1.82 4.50 -17.79
N GLN A 65 -0.50 4.50 -17.59
CA GLN A 65 0.41 5.55 -18.10
C GLN A 65 0.93 5.26 -19.52
N LYS A 66 0.73 4.05 -20.06
CA LYS A 66 1.15 3.73 -21.43
C LYS A 66 0.17 4.35 -22.44
N PRO A 67 0.64 5.07 -23.47
CA PRO A 67 -0.23 5.55 -24.54
C PRO A 67 -0.92 4.37 -25.20
N SER A 68 -2.25 4.47 -25.35
CA SER A 68 -3.13 3.38 -25.78
C SER A 68 -2.95 3.07 -27.27
N GLY A 69 -1.81 2.51 -27.65
CA GLY A 69 -1.53 2.01 -28.99
C GLY A 69 -2.00 0.56 -29.16
N SER A 70 -3.26 0.27 -28.84
CA SER A 70 -3.93 -1.01 -29.15
C SER A 70 -5.42 -0.83 -28.89
N ALA A 71 -6.26 -1.31 -29.81
CA ALA A 71 -7.71 -1.24 -29.78
C ALA A 71 -8.32 -1.54 -28.39
N GLY A 72 -9.36 -0.78 -28.08
CA GLY A 72 -9.92 -0.62 -26.75
C GLY A 72 -10.28 -1.91 -26.02
N THR A 73 -9.88 -1.96 -24.74
CA THR A 73 -10.65 -2.65 -23.71
C THR A 73 -10.67 -1.73 -22.50
N SER A 74 -11.87 -1.35 -22.05
CA SER A 74 -12.05 -0.63 -20.79
C SER A 74 -11.40 -1.43 -19.67
N GLN A 75 -10.18 -1.05 -19.28
CA GLN A 75 -9.45 -1.76 -18.22
C GLN A 75 -10.31 -1.73 -16.96
N LYS A 76 -10.67 -2.91 -16.46
CA LYS A 76 -11.53 -3.03 -15.28
C LYS A 76 -10.86 -2.30 -14.12
N LYS A 77 -11.56 -1.28 -13.57
CA LYS A 77 -11.04 -0.50 -12.44
C LYS A 77 -10.71 -1.46 -11.29
N TRP A 78 -9.45 -1.49 -10.88
CA TRP A 78 -9.04 -2.28 -9.74
C TRP A 78 -9.66 -1.70 -8.46
N VAL A 79 -10.42 -2.51 -7.72
CA VAL A 79 -11.26 -2.06 -6.59
C VAL A 79 -10.49 -1.34 -5.47
N HIS A 80 -9.19 -1.61 -5.34
CA HIS A 80 -8.32 -0.97 -4.35
C HIS A 80 -7.57 0.24 -4.89
N PHE A 81 -7.66 0.55 -6.18
CA PHE A 81 -6.88 1.62 -6.81
C PHE A 81 -7.10 2.98 -6.16
N GLU A 82 -8.37 3.37 -5.97
CA GLU A 82 -8.71 4.65 -5.31
C GLU A 82 -8.19 4.71 -3.88
N ARG A 83 -8.34 3.62 -3.13
CA ARG A 83 -7.87 3.53 -1.73
C ARG A 83 -6.36 3.55 -1.62
N MET A 84 -5.64 3.25 -2.69
CA MET A 84 -4.17 3.23 -2.73
C MET A 84 -3.59 4.44 -3.46
N LYS A 85 -4.42 5.42 -3.85
CA LYS A 85 -4.00 6.62 -4.57
C LYS A 85 -3.00 7.46 -3.78
N PHE A 86 -3.06 7.41 -2.44
CA PHE A 86 -2.08 8.06 -1.54
C PHE A 86 -0.63 7.59 -1.77
N LEU A 87 -0.42 6.41 -2.39
CA LEU A 87 0.91 5.94 -2.77
C LEU A 87 1.49 6.69 -3.98
N SER A 88 0.70 7.46 -4.71
CA SER A 88 1.17 8.29 -5.82
C SER A 88 1.73 9.64 -5.37
N ASP A 89 1.36 10.12 -4.18
CA ASP A 89 1.92 11.33 -3.55
C ASP A 89 3.28 11.08 -2.87
N MET A 90 3.90 9.92 -3.13
CA MET A 90 5.27 9.61 -2.69
C MET A 90 6.35 10.37 -3.44
#